data_AF-A0A438WIP8-F1
#
_entry.id   AF-A0A438WIP8-F1
#
_cell.length_a   1.000
_cell.length_b   1.000
_cell.length_c   1.000
_cell.angle_alpha   90.00
_cell.angle_beta   90.00
_cell.angle_gamma   90.00
#
_symmetry.space_group_name_H-M   'P 1'
#
loop_
_entity.id
_entity.type
_entity.pdbx_description
1 polymer ?
#
loop_
_entity_poly.entity_id
_entity_poly.type
_entity_poly.pdbx_seq_one_letter_code
_entity_poly.pdbx_strand_id
1 'polypeptide(L)'
;AKILKDYGKDYLPPKAKVYSSKNKNAQEAHEAIRPTSIILEPNALKDYLKPEELKLYTLIYKRFLASQMQDALFESQSVVVACEKGEFKASGRKLLFDGYYKILGNDDKDKLLPNLKENDPIKLEKLESNAHVTEPPARYSEASLIKVLESLGIGRPSTYAPTISILQNRDY
;
A
#
# COMPACT_ATOMS: atom_id res chain seq x y z
N ALA A 1 -2.17 18.93 16.99
CA ALA A 1 -2.66 17.78 16.18
C ALA A 1 -2.01 16.49 16.71
N LYS A 2 -2.73 15.36 16.77
CA LYS A 2 -2.21 14.08 17.30
C LYS A 2 -0.90 13.64 16.62
N ILE A 3 -0.81 13.80 15.30
CA ILE A 3 0.38 13.46 14.52
C ILE A 3 1.62 14.22 15.02
N LEU A 4 1.51 15.53 15.24
CA LEU A 4 2.62 16.35 15.74
C LEU A 4 3.07 15.91 17.14
N LYS A 5 2.12 15.52 18.01
CA LYS A 5 2.41 15.10 19.38
C LYS A 5 3.13 13.74 19.41
N ASP A 6 2.65 12.79 18.60
CA ASP A 6 3.05 11.39 18.73
C ASP A 6 4.18 10.98 17.77
N TYR A 7 4.33 11.69 16.64
CA TYR A 7 5.33 11.37 15.60
C TYR A 7 6.28 12.53 15.29
N GLY A 8 5.93 13.76 15.66
CA GLY A 8 6.76 14.94 15.44
C GLY A 8 6.40 15.73 14.17
N LYS A 9 7.12 16.84 13.97
CA LYS A 9 6.82 17.83 12.92
C LYS A 9 7.01 17.29 11.51
N ASP A 10 8.02 16.45 11.29
CA ASP A 10 8.37 15.93 9.95
C ASP A 10 7.29 15.01 9.37
N TYR A 11 6.44 14.42 10.23
CA TYR A 11 5.34 13.56 9.82
C TYR A 11 4.03 14.32 9.57
N LEU A 12 3.95 15.60 9.95
CA LEU A 12 2.75 16.42 9.75
C LEU A 12 2.89 17.25 8.47
N PRO A 13 2.06 17.01 7.44
CA PRO A 13 2.04 17.84 6.25
C PRO A 13 1.71 19.30 6.59
N PRO A 14 2.23 20.28 5.83
CA PRO A 14 1.98 21.70 6.08
C PRO A 14 0.52 22.11 5.90
N LYS A 15 -0.26 21.33 5.14
CA LYS A 15 -1.71 21.47 4.96
C LYS A 15 -2.36 20.08 5.03
N ALA A 16 -3.59 20.02 5.54
CA ALA A 16 -4.36 18.77 5.58
C ALA A 16 -4.53 18.18 4.17
N LYS A 17 -4.38 16.85 4.06
CA LYS A 17 -4.55 16.15 2.78
C LYS A 17 -6.04 15.91 2.53
N VAL A 18 -6.52 16.33 1.36
CA VAL A 18 -7.92 16.14 0.93
C VAL A 18 -7.97 15.09 -0.17
N TYR A 19 -8.80 14.07 0.03
CA TYR A 19 -9.03 13.00 -0.93
C TYR A 19 -10.48 13.05 -1.39
N SER A 20 -10.70 13.23 -2.69
CA SER A 20 -12.03 13.22 -3.31
C SER A 20 -12.19 12.01 -4.23
N SER A 21 -13.41 11.46 -4.28
CA SER A 21 -13.73 10.36 -5.20
C SER A 21 -13.64 10.83 -6.65
N LYS A 22 -13.05 9.98 -7.52
CA LYS A 22 -13.02 10.20 -8.96
C LYS A 22 -14.25 9.61 -9.68
N ASN A 23 -15.10 8.88 -8.97
CA ASN A 23 -16.21 8.15 -9.56
C ASN A 23 -17.41 9.08 -9.81
N LYS A 24 -17.59 9.51 -11.07
CA LYS A 24 -18.65 10.45 -11.47
C LYS A 24 -20.07 9.92 -11.29
N ASN A 25 -20.25 8.59 -11.26
CA ASN A 25 -21.55 7.93 -11.07
C ASN A 25 -21.83 7.60 -9.60
N ALA A 26 -20.89 7.87 -8.70
CA ALA A 26 -21.13 7.70 -7.28
C ALA A 26 -22.05 8.84 -6.81
N GLN A 27 -23.27 8.51 -6.40
CA GLN A 27 -24.15 9.41 -5.63
C GLN A 27 -23.62 9.66 -4.21
N GLU A 28 -22.31 9.53 -4.00
CA GLU A 28 -21.71 9.41 -2.68
C GLU A 28 -21.36 10.80 -2.14
N ALA A 29 -22.38 11.45 -1.58
CA ALA A 29 -22.22 12.56 -0.64
C ALA A 29 -21.82 12.06 0.77
N HIS A 30 -21.14 10.91 0.86
CA HIS A 30 -20.78 10.26 2.11
C HIS A 30 -19.33 10.52 2.45
N GLU A 31 -19.07 10.57 3.76
CA GLU A 31 -17.73 10.63 4.29
C GLU A 31 -17.05 9.24 4.24
N ALA A 32 -15.72 9.22 4.15
CA ALA A 32 -14.95 7.99 4.26
C ALA A 32 -15.19 7.31 5.62
N ILE A 33 -15.07 5.97 5.66
CA ILE A 33 -15.09 5.22 6.93
C ILE A 33 -13.86 5.61 7.75
N ARG A 34 -14.09 6.26 8.90
CA ARG A 34 -13.04 6.76 9.80
C ARG A 34 -13.48 6.66 11.27
N PRO A 35 -12.54 6.77 12.23
CA PRO A 35 -12.91 6.92 13.63
C PRO A 35 -13.82 8.15 13.82
N THR A 36 -14.83 8.00 14.66
CA THR A 36 -15.71 9.10 15.06
C THR A 36 -14.93 10.19 15.81
N SER A 37 -13.96 9.79 16.62
CA SER A 37 -13.03 10.69 17.32
C SER A 37 -11.63 10.09 17.40
N ILE A 38 -10.62 10.94 17.22
CA ILE A 38 -9.21 10.51 17.19
C ILE A 38 -8.65 10.20 18.59
N ILE A 39 -9.32 10.65 19.66
CA ILE A 39 -8.91 10.37 21.04
C ILE A 39 -9.24 8.94 21.47
N LEU A 40 -10.14 8.26 20.74
CA LEU A 40 -10.53 6.88 20.99
C LEU A 40 -9.46 5.93 20.41
N GLU A 41 -8.30 5.87 21.03
CA GLU A 41 -7.23 5.01 20.53
C GLU A 41 -7.59 3.52 20.67
N PRO A 42 -7.14 2.65 19.75
CA PRO A 42 -7.46 1.22 19.81
C PRO A 42 -7.13 0.57 21.16
N ASN A 43 -6.03 0.98 21.81
CA ASN A 43 -5.65 0.46 23.12
C ASN A 43 -6.67 0.78 24.23
N ALA A 44 -7.34 1.94 24.17
CA ALA A 44 -8.36 2.33 25.14
C ALA A 44 -9.69 1.59 24.93
N LEU A 45 -9.88 0.96 23.77
CA LEU A 45 -11.12 0.25 23.42
C LEU A 45 -11.01 -1.27 23.60
N LYS A 46 -9.87 -1.80 24.06
CA LYS A 46 -9.63 -3.25 24.19
C LYS A 46 -10.66 -3.96 25.07
N ASP A 47 -11.08 -3.31 26.14
CA ASP A 47 -12.02 -3.89 27.11
C ASP A 47 -13.49 -3.68 26.70
N TYR A 48 -13.74 -2.90 25.64
CA TYR A 48 -15.09 -2.53 25.19
C TYR A 48 -15.48 -3.19 23.86
N LEU A 49 -14.50 -3.66 23.08
CA LEU A 49 -14.72 -4.25 21.77
C LEU A 49 -14.32 -5.73 21.76
N LYS A 50 -15.07 -6.53 21.00
CA LYS A 50 -14.66 -7.91 20.73
C LYS A 50 -13.35 -7.93 19.94
N PRO A 51 -12.56 -9.02 20.00
CA PRO A 51 -11.28 -9.09 19.32
C PRO A 51 -11.32 -8.76 17.82
N GLU A 52 -12.36 -9.17 17.09
CA GLU A 52 -12.52 -8.90 15.65
C GLU A 52 -12.90 -7.44 15.37
N GLU A 53 -13.81 -6.88 16.18
CA GLU A 53 -14.21 -5.46 16.12
C GLU A 53 -13.00 -4.56 16.41
N LEU A 54 -12.20 -4.91 17.42
CA LEU A 54 -10.98 -4.19 17.75
C LEU A 54 -9.95 -4.25 16.62
N LYS A 55 -9.77 -5.40 15.96
CA LYS A 55 -8.88 -5.54 14.80
C LYS A 55 -9.33 -4.64 13.64
N LEU A 56 -10.62 -4.66 13.31
CA LEU A 56 -11.17 -3.82 12.24
C LEU A 56 -11.09 -2.33 12.60
N TYR A 57 -11.42 -1.96 13.84
CA TYR A 57 -11.29 -0.60 14.34
C TYR A 57 -9.84 -0.12 14.26
N THR A 58 -8.88 -0.95 14.68
CA THR A 58 -7.45 -0.64 14.60
C THR A 58 -7.01 -0.38 13.16
N LEU A 59 -7.49 -1.20 12.21
CA LEU A 59 -7.20 -1.02 10.79
C LEU A 59 -7.74 0.32 10.27
N ILE A 60 -9.00 0.64 10.56
CA ILE A 60 -9.64 1.91 10.18
C ILE A 60 -8.89 3.09 10.80
N TYR A 61 -8.57 3.01 12.10
CA TYR A 61 -7.87 4.05 12.84
C TYR A 61 -6.50 4.34 12.24
N LYS A 62 -5.69 3.29 12.02
CA LYS A 62 -4.37 3.41 11.41
C LYS A 62 -4.44 3.98 10.01
N ARG A 63 -5.39 3.53 9.18
CA ARG A 63 -5.58 4.02 7.81
C ARG A 63 -5.96 5.51 7.78
N PHE A 64 -6.88 5.92 8.66
CA PHE A 64 -7.28 7.32 8.77
C PHE A 64 -6.12 8.22 9.21
N LEU A 65 -5.39 7.84 10.26
CA LEU A 65 -4.27 8.64 10.77
C LEU A 65 -3.14 8.73 9.72
N ALA A 66 -2.80 7.61 9.08
CA ALA A 66 -1.82 7.54 8.00
C ALA A 66 -2.18 8.42 6.80
N SER A 67 -3.47 8.55 6.46
CA SER A 67 -3.93 9.39 5.34
C SER A 67 -3.59 10.88 5.53
N GLN A 68 -3.38 11.33 6.77
CA GLN A 68 -3.06 12.72 7.09
C GLN A 68 -1.57 12.92 7.41
N MET A 69 -0.73 11.90 7.24
CA MET A 69 0.72 11.99 7.47
C MET A 69 1.49 12.31 6.18
N GLN A 70 2.75 12.74 6.34
CA GLN A 70 3.68 12.97 5.25
C GLN A 70 3.95 11.67 4.46
N ASP A 71 4.22 11.81 3.16
CA ASP A 71 4.57 10.66 2.32
C ASP A 71 5.93 10.08 2.69
N ALA A 72 6.08 8.78 2.51
CA ALA A 72 7.38 8.12 2.62
C ALA A 72 8.29 8.58 1.47
N LEU A 73 9.58 8.76 1.77
CA LEU A 73 10.60 9.11 0.79
C LEU A 73 11.50 7.91 0.55
N PHE A 74 11.73 7.62 -0.73
CA PHE A 74 12.63 6.57 -1.18
C PHE A 74 13.67 7.13 -2.12
N GLU A 75 14.87 6.59 -2.01
CA GLU A 75 15.89 6.69 -3.04
C GLU A 75 15.75 5.48 -3.97
N SER A 76 15.74 5.71 -5.28
CA SER A 76 15.71 4.65 -6.29
C SER A 76 16.96 4.77 -7.15
N GLN A 77 17.70 3.68 -7.28
CA GLN A 77 18.90 3.59 -8.09
C GLN A 77 18.67 2.60 -9.23
N SER A 78 19.00 2.99 -10.45
CA SER A 78 19.00 2.09 -11.61
C SER A 78 20.38 2.13 -12.23
N VAL A 79 21.01 0.96 -12.33
CA VAL A 79 22.34 0.77 -12.90
C VAL A 79 22.19 -0.03 -14.18
N VAL A 80 22.76 0.48 -15.26
CA VAL A 80 22.88 -0.23 -16.53
C VAL A 80 24.35 -0.57 -16.73
N VAL A 81 24.65 -1.85 -16.89
CA VAL A 81 25.98 -2.35 -17.20
C VAL A 81 25.97 -2.80 -18.66
N ALA A 82 26.62 -2.02 -19.52
CA ALA A 82 26.76 -2.35 -20.93
C ALA A 82 28.00 -3.22 -21.16
N CYS A 83 27.87 -4.20 -22.04
CA CYS A 83 28.97 -4.96 -22.60
C CYS A 83 28.80 -5.08 -24.12
N GLU A 84 29.80 -5.62 -24.82
CA GLU A 84 29.76 -5.74 -26.29
C GLU A 84 28.50 -6.45 -26.83
N LYS A 85 27.91 -7.36 -26.04
CA LYS A 85 26.81 -8.24 -26.47
C LYS A 85 25.45 -7.90 -25.87
N GLY A 86 25.34 -6.82 -25.09
CA GLY A 86 24.06 -6.41 -24.51
C GLY A 86 24.20 -5.59 -23.23
N GLU A 87 23.09 -5.46 -22.52
CA GLU A 87 22.99 -4.68 -21.29
C GLU A 87 22.38 -5.50 -20.17
N PHE A 88 22.92 -5.32 -18.95
CA PHE A 88 22.34 -5.83 -17.72
C PHE A 88 21.79 -4.66 -16.91
N LYS A 89 20.59 -4.83 -16.36
CA LYS A 89 19.95 -3.81 -15.52
C LYS A 89 19.83 -4.31 -14.09
N ALA A 90 20.30 -3.49 -13.16
CA ALA A 90 20.09 -3.67 -11.73
C ALA A 90 19.32 -2.49 -11.18
N SER A 91 18.34 -2.76 -10.32
CA SER A 91 17.57 -1.72 -9.65
C SER A 91 17.65 -1.91 -8.15
N GLY A 92 17.88 -0.81 -7.44
CA GLY A 92 17.90 -0.71 -6.00
C GLY A 92 16.91 0.34 -5.50
N ARG A 93 16.45 0.17 -4.27
CA ARG A 93 15.52 1.07 -3.61
C ARG A 93 15.83 1.08 -2.11
N LYS A 94 15.87 2.26 -1.52
CA LYS A 94 16.16 2.48 -0.11
C LYS A 94 15.15 3.43 0.50
N LEU A 95 14.61 3.08 1.67
CA LEU A 95 13.75 3.96 2.44
C LEU A 95 14.58 5.07 3.13
N LEU A 96 14.34 6.33 2.77
CA LEU A 96 14.97 7.49 3.39
C LEU A 96 14.14 8.06 4.55
N PHE A 97 12.81 8.02 4.41
CA PHE A 97 11.86 8.49 5.42
C PHE A 97 10.60 7.64 5.34
N ASP A 98 10.19 7.06 6.47
CA ASP A 98 9.05 6.13 6.55
C ASP A 98 7.69 6.83 6.45
N GLY A 99 7.56 8.09 6.83
CA GLY A 99 6.32 8.86 6.69
C GLY A 99 5.11 8.10 7.24
N TYR A 100 4.04 7.96 6.44
CA TYR A 100 2.86 7.18 6.84
C TYR A 100 3.14 5.68 7.09
N TYR A 101 4.23 5.10 6.58
CA TYR A 101 4.61 3.71 6.88
C TYR A 101 4.99 3.50 8.33
N LYS A 102 5.29 4.57 9.09
CA LYS A 102 5.47 4.49 10.54
C LYS A 102 4.28 3.82 11.24
N ILE A 103 3.08 4.01 10.70
CA ILE A 103 1.83 3.47 11.25
C ILE A 103 1.41 2.18 10.55
N LEU A 104 1.46 2.17 9.22
CA LEU A 104 0.95 1.05 8.42
C LEU A 104 1.93 -0.13 8.37
N GLY A 105 3.21 0.11 8.66
CA GLY A 105 4.28 -0.85 8.40
C GLY A 105 4.68 -0.84 6.92
N ASN A 106 5.93 -1.19 6.63
CA ASN A 106 6.44 -1.40 5.29
C ASN A 106 7.10 -2.78 5.22
N ASP A 107 6.50 -3.71 4.49
CA ASP A 107 7.04 -5.07 4.31
C ASP A 107 8.10 -5.13 3.21
N ASP A 108 8.20 -4.10 2.37
CA ASP A 108 9.24 -3.99 1.35
C ASP A 108 10.60 -3.79 2.02
N LYS A 109 11.48 -4.79 1.88
CA LYS A 109 12.88 -4.68 2.30
C LYS A 109 13.65 -3.79 1.33
N ASP A 110 14.57 -3.00 1.87
CA ASP A 110 15.52 -2.23 1.06
C ASP A 110 16.33 -3.17 0.16
N LYS A 111 16.42 -2.80 -1.12
CA LYS A 111 17.30 -3.44 -2.08
C LYS A 111 18.44 -2.48 -2.36
N LEU A 112 19.52 -2.62 -1.59
CA LEU A 112 20.68 -1.75 -1.72
C LEU A 112 21.55 -2.19 -2.89
N LEU A 113 21.99 -1.23 -3.68
CA LEU A 113 23.07 -1.41 -4.64
C LEU A 113 24.35 -0.78 -4.08
N PRO A 114 25.54 -1.27 -4.48
CA PRO A 114 26.79 -0.61 -4.13
C PRO A 114 26.83 0.81 -4.72
N ASN A 115 27.64 1.65 -4.09
CA ASN A 115 27.92 2.98 -4.63
C ASN A 115 28.77 2.81 -5.91
N LEU A 116 28.22 3.21 -7.05
CA LEU A 116 28.84 3.10 -8.36
C LEU A 116 28.83 4.47 -9.03
N LYS A 117 29.90 4.79 -9.74
CA LYS A 117 29.99 5.95 -10.62
C LYS A 117 29.91 5.52 -12.08
N GLU A 118 29.57 6.48 -12.94
CA GLU A 118 29.63 6.26 -14.37
C GLU A 118 31.05 5.85 -14.80
N ASN A 119 31.13 4.82 -15.63
CA ASN A 119 32.37 4.23 -16.13
C ASN A 119 33.24 3.52 -15.07
N ASP A 120 32.70 3.22 -13.89
CA ASP A 120 33.41 2.34 -12.94
C ASP A 120 33.67 0.97 -13.58
N PRO A 121 34.90 0.42 -13.49
CA PRO A 121 35.20 -0.88 -14.03
C PRO A 121 34.49 -1.97 -13.22
N ILE A 122 33.66 -2.78 -13.88
CA ILE A 122 32.96 -3.91 -13.27
C ILE A 122 33.57 -5.22 -13.77
N LYS A 123 33.90 -6.11 -12.83
CA LYS A 123 34.38 -7.46 -13.14
C LYS A 123 33.22 -8.45 -13.10
N LEU A 124 33.06 -9.25 -14.14
CA LEU A 124 32.12 -10.36 -14.15
C LEU A 124 32.64 -11.47 -13.21
N GLU A 125 31.87 -11.79 -12.17
CA GLU A 125 32.17 -12.90 -11.27
C GLU A 125 31.49 -14.20 -11.70
N LYS A 126 30.21 -14.13 -12.06
CA LYS A 126 29.39 -15.28 -12.46
C LYS A 126 28.37 -14.87 -13.51
N LEU A 127 28.11 -15.77 -14.47
CA LEU A 127 27.04 -15.61 -15.46
C LEU A 127 26.14 -16.85 -15.42
N GLU A 128 24.85 -16.64 -15.19
CA GLU A 128 23.84 -17.70 -15.14
C GLU A 128 22.73 -17.42 -16.14
N SER A 129 22.26 -18.46 -16.82
CA SER A 129 21.10 -18.37 -17.71
C SER A 129 19.87 -18.89 -16.97
N ASN A 130 18.90 -18.00 -16.76
CA ASN A 130 17.63 -18.34 -16.10
C ASN A 130 16.51 -18.31 -17.14
N ALA A 131 15.91 -19.48 -17.37
CA ALA A 131 14.73 -19.60 -18.22
C ALA A 131 13.46 -19.40 -17.38
N HIS A 132 12.56 -18.54 -17.86
CA HIS A 132 11.25 -18.32 -17.24
C HIS A 132 10.15 -18.76 -18.19
N VAL A 133 9.06 -19.27 -17.63
CA VAL A 133 7.84 -19.62 -18.35
C VAL A 133 6.74 -18.68 -17.89
N THR A 134 5.85 -18.29 -18.81
CA THR A 134 4.67 -17.49 -18.47
C THR A 134 3.73 -18.29 -17.58
N GLU A 135 3.30 -17.69 -16.49
CA GLU A 135 2.25 -18.26 -15.64
C GLU A 135 0.86 -17.83 -16.14
N PRO A 136 -0.19 -18.65 -15.93
CA PRO A 136 -1.55 -18.24 -16.21
C PRO A 136 -1.96 -17.06 -15.29
N PRO A 137 -2.99 -16.28 -15.68
CA PRO A 137 -3.51 -15.22 -14.83
C PRO A 137 -3.94 -15.77 -13.46
N ALA A 138 -3.62 -15.01 -12.40
CA ALA A 138 -4.00 -15.37 -11.05
C ALA A 138 -5.53 -15.43 -10.90
N ARG A 139 -6.03 -16.41 -10.14
CA ARG A 139 -7.46 -16.46 -9.77
C ARG A 139 -7.83 -15.31 -8.85
N TYR A 140 -9.12 -14.98 -8.81
CA TYR A 140 -9.63 -13.94 -7.93
C TYR A 140 -9.72 -14.41 -6.48
N SER A 141 -9.16 -13.62 -5.56
CA SER A 141 -9.64 -13.54 -4.17
C SER A 141 -10.85 -12.62 -4.07
N GLU A 142 -11.60 -12.68 -2.96
CA GLU A 142 -12.72 -11.76 -2.70
C GLU A 142 -12.31 -10.29 -2.88
N ALA A 143 -11.18 -9.88 -2.30
CA ALA A 143 -10.67 -8.51 -2.42
C ALA A 143 -10.39 -8.11 -3.88
N SER A 144 -9.76 -9.00 -4.66
CA SER A 144 -9.48 -8.74 -6.08
C SER A 144 -10.75 -8.73 -6.93
N LEU A 145 -11.75 -9.55 -6.60
CA LEU A 145 -13.04 -9.58 -7.29
C LEU A 145 -13.82 -8.29 -7.02
N ILE A 146 -13.89 -7.82 -5.77
CA ILE A 146 -14.52 -6.54 -5.42
C ILE A 146 -13.88 -5.40 -6.22
N LYS A 147 -12.55 -5.37 -6.30
CA LYS A 147 -11.81 -4.35 -7.06
C LYS A 147 -12.16 -4.38 -8.55
N VAL A 148 -12.30 -5.57 -9.14
CA VAL A 148 -12.71 -5.71 -10.54
C VAL A 148 -14.16 -5.25 -10.74
N LEU A 149 -15.09 -5.69 -9.89
CA LEU A 149 -16.49 -5.26 -9.93
C LEU A 149 -16.60 -3.73 -9.86
N GLU A 150 -15.88 -3.09 -8.94
CA GLU A 150 -15.80 -1.64 -8.81
C GLU A 150 -15.25 -0.98 -10.09
N SER A 151 -14.15 -1.49 -10.64
CA SER A 151 -13.54 -0.94 -11.87
C SER A 151 -14.45 -1.04 -13.10
N LEU A 152 -15.30 -2.07 -13.15
CA LEU A 152 -16.30 -2.28 -14.21
C LEU A 152 -17.60 -1.52 -13.94
N GLY A 153 -17.74 -0.86 -12.78
CA GLY A 153 -18.96 -0.18 -12.37
C GLY A 153 -20.12 -1.11 -11.99
N ILE A 154 -19.82 -2.38 -11.74
CA ILE A 154 -20.78 -3.43 -11.38
C ILE A 154 -20.86 -3.53 -9.85
N GLY A 155 -22.08 -3.44 -9.31
CA GLY A 155 -22.30 -3.43 -7.86
C GLY A 155 -22.04 -2.08 -7.20
N ARG A 156 -22.29 -2.00 -5.89
CA ARG A 156 -22.16 -0.83 -5.01
C ARG A 156 -21.61 -1.28 -3.65
N PRO A 157 -21.16 -0.37 -2.76
CA PRO A 157 -20.70 -0.73 -1.42
C PRO A 157 -21.68 -1.63 -0.64
N SER A 158 -22.99 -1.44 -0.83
CA SER A 158 -24.04 -2.26 -0.22
C SER A 158 -24.21 -3.65 -0.82
N THR A 159 -23.65 -3.93 -2.01
CA THR A 159 -23.89 -5.18 -2.75
C THR A 159 -22.66 -6.07 -2.88
N TYR A 160 -21.44 -5.58 -2.64
CA TYR A 160 -20.22 -6.38 -2.84
C TYR A 160 -20.20 -7.66 -2.01
N ALA A 161 -20.33 -7.56 -0.69
CA ALA A 161 -20.32 -8.72 0.20
C ALA A 161 -21.52 -9.67 -0.02
N PRO A 162 -22.77 -9.16 -0.19
CA PRO A 162 -23.90 -10.02 -0.54
C PRO A 162 -23.72 -10.80 -1.84
N THR A 163 -23.20 -10.17 -2.90
CA THR A 163 -22.96 -10.85 -4.18
C THR A 163 -21.99 -12.00 -4.03
N ILE A 164 -20.85 -11.78 -3.34
CA ILE A 164 -19.85 -12.83 -3.09
C ILE A 164 -20.47 -13.98 -2.28
N SER A 165 -21.20 -13.65 -1.22
CA SER A 165 -21.86 -14.65 -0.37
C SER A 165 -22.86 -15.49 -1.15
N ILE A 166 -23.63 -14.88 -2.06
CA ILE A 166 -24.60 -15.61 -2.90
C ILE A 166 -23.89 -16.56 -3.86
N LEU A 167 -22.78 -16.14 -4.47
CA LEU A 167 -22.00 -16.97 -5.37
C LEU A 167 -21.44 -18.20 -4.64
N GLN A 168 -20.87 -18.00 -3.45
CA GLN A 168 -20.35 -19.06 -2.61
C GLN A 168 -21.47 -20.01 -2.12
N ASN A 169 -22.58 -19.47 -1.60
CA ASN A 169 -23.67 -20.29 -1.06
C ASN A 169 -24.43 -21.13 -2.09
N ARG A 170 -24.31 -20.78 -3.38
CA ARG A 170 -24.93 -21.50 -4.49
C ARG A 170 -23.95 -22.37 -5.26
N ASP A 171 -22.70 -22.46 -4.81
CA ASP A 171 -21.62 -23.23 -5.42
C ASP A 171 -21.44 -22.93 -6.93
N TYR A 172 -21.50 -21.65 -7.31
CA TYR A 172 -21.21 -21.17 -8.68
C TYR A 172 -19.72 -21.05 -8.99
#